data_AF-A1RUZ5-F1
#
_entry.id   AF-A1RUZ5-F1
#
_cell.length_a   1.000
_cell.length_b   1.000
_cell.length_c   1.000
_cell.angle_alpha   90.00
_cell.angle_beta   90.00
_cell.angle_gamma   90.00
#
_symmetry.space_group_name_H-M   'P 1'
#
loop_
_entity.id
_entity.type
_entity.pdbx_description
1 polymer ?
#
loop_
_entity_poly.entity_id
_entity_poly.type
_entity_poly.pdbx_seq_one_letter_code
_entity_poly.pdbx_strand_id
1 'polypeptide(L)'
;MDIIAIARGPTRGLYFVVSGPPKCGQLPVKLMELPTDMEPPFRARLVKSRYGAVLTNITKIDFNGFLLENYDQLIEGEVHGNVLEGVVCNKRVRIKILDPTVSGPVLAVIPTIGRRKTLPNVAVTLFAYRLQLV
;
A
#
# COMPACT_ATOMS: atom_id res chain seq x y z
N MET A 1 -4.15 7.20 16.51
CA MET A 1 -3.95 7.24 15.04
C MET A 1 -4.25 5.86 14.51
N ASP A 2 -5.15 5.74 13.55
CA ASP A 2 -5.41 4.45 12.91
C ASP A 2 -4.29 4.11 11.93
N ILE A 3 -3.89 2.85 11.98
CA ILE A 3 -2.81 2.31 11.18
C ILE A 3 -3.23 0.97 10.59
N ILE A 4 -2.64 0.64 9.45
CA ILE A 4 -2.72 -0.66 8.82
C ILE A 4 -1.29 -1.17 8.66
N ALA A 5 -0.94 -2.25 9.34
CA ALA A 5 0.29 -2.97 9.08
C ALA A 5 0.06 -3.88 7.87
N ILE A 6 0.88 -3.75 6.83
CA ILE A 6 0.72 -4.47 5.56
C ILE A 6 1.76 -5.57 5.36
N ALA A 7 2.93 -5.44 5.99
CA ALA A 7 4.01 -6.42 5.93
C ALA A 7 4.93 -6.29 7.15
N ARG A 8 5.66 -7.36 7.48
CA ARG A 8 6.72 -7.31 8.49
C ARG A 8 7.92 -6.54 7.95
N GLY A 9 8.57 -5.81 8.84
CA GLY A 9 9.85 -5.15 8.58
C GLY A 9 11.03 -6.12 8.65
N PRO A 10 12.25 -5.63 8.42
CA PRO A 10 13.45 -6.44 8.38
C PRO A 10 13.88 -6.97 9.77
N THR A 11 13.38 -6.38 10.85
CA THR A 11 13.66 -6.82 12.23
C THR A 11 12.38 -7.07 13.00
N ARG A 12 12.47 -7.86 14.07
CA ARG A 12 11.33 -8.16 14.94
C ARG A 12 10.75 -6.87 15.53
N GLY A 13 9.43 -6.76 15.55
CA GLY A 13 8.72 -5.58 16.03
C GLY A 13 8.61 -4.44 15.01
N LEU A 14 9.36 -4.44 13.90
CA LEU A 14 9.18 -3.48 12.81
C LEU A 14 8.12 -3.95 11.81
N TYR A 15 7.33 -3.01 11.33
CA TYR A 15 6.26 -3.24 10.35
C TYR A 15 6.24 -2.13 9.29
N PHE A 16 5.90 -2.50 8.06
CA PHE A 16 5.49 -1.54 7.04
C PHE A 16 4.05 -1.15 7.32
N VAL A 17 3.85 0.14 7.59
CA VAL A 17 2.59 0.69 8.08
C VAL A 17 2.07 1.78 7.15
N VAL A 18 0.79 1.67 6.84
CA VAL A 18 -0.02 2.67 6.16
C VAL A 18 -0.84 3.42 7.20
N SER A 19 -0.89 4.75 7.12
CA SER A 19 -1.65 5.59 8.07
C SER A 19 -2.77 6.41 7.41
N GLY A 20 -3.22 6.00 6.23
CA GLY A 20 -4.30 6.64 5.50
C GLY A 20 -4.61 5.93 4.17
N PRO A 21 -5.69 6.30 3.49
CA PRO A 21 -6.08 5.69 2.23
C PRO A 21 -5.05 6.00 1.11
N PRO A 22 -5.07 5.21 0.02
CA PRO A 22 -4.43 5.59 -1.23
C PRO A 22 -4.83 7.01 -1.68
N LYS A 23 -3.93 7.68 -2.39
CA LYS A 23 -4.25 8.95 -3.05
C LYS A 23 -3.56 9.03 -4.40
N CYS A 24 -4.35 9.15 -5.46
CA CYS A 24 -3.89 9.24 -6.85
C CYS A 24 -2.77 8.24 -7.19
N GLY A 25 -3.00 6.96 -6.94
CA GLY A 25 -2.11 5.86 -7.27
C GLY A 25 -0.97 5.64 -6.29
N GLN A 26 -0.91 6.38 -5.19
CA GLN A 26 0.12 6.27 -4.17
C GLN A 26 -0.44 5.80 -2.84
N LEU A 27 0.27 4.89 -2.18
CA LEU A 27 -0.01 4.45 -0.83
C LEU A 27 1.16 4.84 0.07
N PRO A 28 1.00 5.85 0.95
CA PRO A 28 2.08 6.23 1.86
C PRO A 28 2.35 5.13 2.88
N VAL A 29 3.54 4.54 2.77
CA VAL A 29 4.07 3.52 3.68
C VAL A 29 5.21 4.12 4.49
N LYS A 30 5.31 3.72 5.77
CA LYS A 30 6.45 4.00 6.64
C LYS A 30 6.81 2.77 7.43
N LEU A 31 8.08 2.61 7.75
CA LEU A 31 8.54 1.60 8.69
C LEU A 31 8.28 2.11 10.11
N MET A 32 7.70 1.28 10.96
CA MET A 32 7.37 1.64 12.34
C MET A 32 7.51 0.44 13.27
N GLU A 33 8.05 0.68 14.46
CA GLU A 33 8.05 -0.31 15.54
C GLU A 33 6.68 -0.34 16.22
N LEU A 34 6.11 -1.54 16.35
CA LEU A 34 4.82 -1.77 16.96
C LEU A 34 4.97 -2.78 18.12
N PRO A 35 4.31 -2.53 19.27
CA PRO A 35 4.34 -3.42 20.43
C PRO A 35 3.42 -4.64 20.22
N THR A 36 3.69 -5.44 19.18
CA THR A 36 2.93 -6.64 18.84
C THR A 36 3.77 -7.60 18.00
N ASP A 37 3.50 -8.90 18.11
CA ASP A 37 4.05 -9.96 17.26
C ASP A 37 3.01 -10.49 16.24
N MET A 38 1.87 -9.81 16.09
CA MET A 38 0.80 -10.24 15.19
C MET A 38 1.23 -10.17 13.71
N GLU A 39 0.89 -11.21 12.95
CA GLU A 39 1.12 -11.21 11.50
C GLU A 39 0.25 -10.15 10.79
N PRO A 40 0.79 -9.38 9.82
CA PRO A 40 0.00 -8.56 8.91
C PRO A 40 -0.77 -9.42 7.87
N PRO A 41 -1.75 -8.86 7.14
CA PRO A 41 -2.29 -7.51 7.30
C PRO A 41 -3.24 -7.38 8.50
N PHE A 42 -3.12 -6.28 9.24
CA PHE A 42 -4.04 -5.93 10.33
C PHE A 42 -4.22 -4.42 10.47
N ARG A 43 -5.39 -4.00 10.94
CA ARG A 43 -5.70 -2.63 11.34
C ARG A 43 -5.61 -2.51 12.85
N ALA A 44 -5.08 -1.40 13.34
CA ALA A 44 -5.03 -1.11 14.77
C ALA A 44 -5.07 0.40 15.01
N ARG A 45 -5.47 0.79 16.23
CA ARG A 45 -5.35 2.16 16.71
C ARG A 45 -4.12 2.27 17.60
N LEU A 46 -3.14 3.04 17.13
CA LEU A 46 -1.92 3.37 17.87
C LEU A 46 -2.18 4.56 18.80
N VAL A 47 -1.95 4.34 20.10
CA VAL A 47 -2.00 5.35 21.15
C VAL A 47 -0.57 5.56 21.66
N LYS A 48 -0.05 6.78 21.48
CA LYS A 48 1.27 7.17 21.99
C LYS A 48 1.10 8.03 23.23
N SER A 49 1.93 7.78 24.23
CA SER A 49 1.99 8.53 25.49
C SER A 49 3.43 8.82 25.87
N ARG A 50 3.65 9.63 26.91
CA ARG A 50 4.97 9.86 27.50
C ARG A 50 5.65 8.59 28.05
N TYR A 51 4.87 7.54 28.31
CA TYR A 51 5.33 6.27 28.87
C TYR A 51 5.54 5.18 27.82
N GLY A 52 5.30 5.46 26.54
CA GLY A 52 5.42 4.49 25.45
C GLY A 52 4.19 4.47 24.54
N ALA A 53 4.11 3.42 23.73
CA ALA A 53 3.05 3.22 22.75
C ALA A 53 2.29 1.92 23.04
N VAL A 54 0.97 1.94 22.80
CA VAL A 54 0.10 0.76 22.90
C VAL A 54 -0.77 0.68 21.65
N LEU A 55 -1.03 -0.56 21.21
CA LEU A 55 -2.01 -0.85 20.17
C LEU A 55 -3.34 -1.26 20.80
N THR A 56 -4.41 -0.72 20.25
CA THR A 56 -5.80 -1.01 20.63
C THR A 56 -6.60 -1.38 19.38
N ASN A 57 -7.70 -2.13 19.54
CA ASN A 57 -8.59 -2.52 18.44
C ASN A 57 -7.85 -3.22 17.27
N ILE A 58 -6.95 -4.15 17.60
CA ILE A 58 -6.21 -4.89 16.60
C ILE A 58 -7.15 -5.88 15.92
N THR A 59 -7.33 -5.74 14.61
CA THR A 59 -8.24 -6.56 13.81
C THR A 59 -7.53 -6.99 12.53
N LYS A 60 -7.63 -8.28 12.18
CA LYS A 60 -7.21 -8.75 10.86
C LYS A 60 -8.08 -8.11 9.80
N ILE A 61 -7.48 -7.74 8.67
CA ILE A 61 -8.20 -7.14 7.55
C ILE A 61 -7.85 -7.87 6.26
N ASP A 62 -8.79 -7.85 5.31
CA ASP A 62 -8.44 -8.10 3.93
C ASP A 62 -7.87 -6.82 3.31
N PHE A 63 -6.59 -6.88 2.93
CA PHE A 63 -5.93 -5.73 2.33
C PHE A 63 -6.45 -5.43 0.92
N ASN A 64 -6.90 -6.45 0.18
CA ASN A 64 -7.50 -6.25 -1.14
C ASN A 64 -8.84 -5.50 -1.01
N GLY A 65 -9.70 -5.92 -0.10
CA GLY A 65 -10.92 -5.19 0.25
C GLY A 65 -10.66 -3.72 0.60
N PHE A 66 -9.65 -3.44 1.43
CA PHE A 66 -9.26 -2.05 1.74
C PHE A 66 -8.84 -1.23 0.50
N LEU A 67 -8.10 -1.84 -0.44
CA LEU A 67 -7.74 -1.16 -1.68
C LEU A 67 -8.97 -0.90 -2.56
N LEU A 68 -9.88 -1.89 -2.67
CA LEU A 68 -11.11 -1.80 -3.46
C LEU A 68 -12.10 -0.77 -2.89
N GLU A 69 -12.15 -0.57 -1.57
CA GLU A 69 -12.90 0.53 -0.94
C GLU A 69 -12.43 1.92 -1.44
N ASN A 70 -11.23 2.01 -1.99
CA ASN A 70 -10.62 3.24 -2.50
C ASN A 70 -10.28 3.12 -4.00
N TYR A 71 -11.11 2.39 -4.76
CA TYR A 71 -10.84 2.07 -6.17
C TYR A 71 -10.59 3.30 -7.04
N ASP A 72 -11.28 4.42 -6.76
CA ASP A 72 -11.17 5.70 -7.47
C ASP A 72 -9.79 6.36 -7.31
N GLN A 73 -9.03 5.93 -6.30
CA GLN A 73 -7.66 6.37 -6.03
C GLN A 73 -6.60 5.40 -6.57
N LEU A 74 -6.99 4.28 -7.18
CA LEU A 74 -6.07 3.30 -7.75
C LEU A 74 -5.73 3.63 -9.21
N ILE A 75 -4.59 3.13 -9.67
CA ILE A 75 -4.17 3.15 -11.07
C ILE A 75 -4.89 2.03 -11.78
N GLU A 76 -5.80 2.39 -12.68
CA GLU A 76 -6.37 1.46 -13.64
C GLU A 76 -5.44 1.41 -14.85
N GLY A 77 -4.93 0.22 -15.17
CA GLY A 77 -3.96 0.10 -16.25
C GLY A 77 -3.55 -1.34 -16.55
N GLU A 78 -2.50 -1.46 -17.34
CA GLU A 78 -1.93 -2.73 -17.75
C GLU A 78 -0.41 -2.72 -17.56
N VAL A 79 0.14 -3.83 -17.05
CA VAL A 79 1.58 -4.03 -16.94
C VAL A 79 2.07 -4.88 -18.11
N HIS A 80 2.85 -4.25 -18.99
CA HIS A 80 3.50 -4.89 -20.13
C HIS A 80 5.00 -4.58 -20.12
N GLY A 81 5.84 -5.62 -20.21
CA GLY A 81 7.30 -5.44 -20.31
C GLY A 81 7.90 -4.58 -19.20
N ASN A 82 7.48 -4.80 -17.95
CA ASN A 82 7.90 -4.03 -16.77
C ASN A 82 7.50 -2.54 -16.78
N VAL A 83 6.52 -2.16 -17.61
CA VAL A 83 5.95 -0.82 -17.61
C VAL A 83 4.47 -0.92 -17.29
N LEU A 84 4.05 -0.21 -16.27
CA LEU A 84 2.65 0.06 -15.97
C LEU A 84 2.21 1.28 -16.78
N GLU A 85 1.29 1.07 -17.72
CA GLU A 85 0.61 2.13 -18.45
C GLU A 85 -0.85 2.19 -17.99
N GLY A 86 -1.33 3.37 -17.61
CA GLY A 86 -2.66 3.48 -17.03
C GLY A 86 -3.13 4.91 -16.80
N VAL A 87 -4.21 5.03 -16.05
CA VAL A 87 -4.84 6.30 -15.70
C VAL A 87 -5.16 6.31 -14.20
N VAL A 88 -4.92 7.45 -13.56
CA VAL A 88 -5.41 7.73 -12.20
C VAL A 88 -5.62 9.22 -12.02
N CYS A 89 -6.66 9.62 -11.27
CA CYS A 89 -6.99 11.02 -11.03
C CYS A 89 -6.99 11.87 -12.32
N ASN A 90 -7.58 11.34 -13.40
CA ASN A 90 -7.65 11.96 -14.73
C ASN A 90 -6.30 12.26 -15.39
N LYS A 91 -5.23 11.55 -15.01
CA LYS A 91 -3.90 11.69 -15.59
C LYS A 91 -3.42 10.36 -16.13
N ARG A 92 -2.88 10.37 -17.35
CA ARG A 92 -2.13 9.24 -17.90
C ARG A 92 -0.84 9.08 -17.13
N VAL A 93 -0.50 7.84 -16.81
CA VAL A 93 0.70 7.48 -16.06
C VAL A 93 1.45 6.39 -16.80
N ARG A 94 2.77 6.48 -16.74
CA ARG A 94 3.69 5.50 -17.29
C ARG A 94 4.81 5.30 -16.29
N ILE A 95 4.87 4.11 -15.70
CA ILE A 95 5.73 3.85 -14.55
C ILE A 95 6.49 2.56 -14.79
N LYS A 96 7.81 2.61 -14.70
CA LYS A 96 8.64 1.41 -14.77
C LYS A 96 8.52 0.64 -13.45
N ILE A 97 8.10 -0.61 -13.53
CA ILE A 97 7.96 -1.52 -12.40
C ILE A 97 9.17 -2.45 -12.38
N LEU A 98 9.89 -2.54 -11.26
CA LEU A 98 11.04 -3.44 -11.16
C LEU A 98 10.65 -4.86 -10.72
N ASP A 99 9.45 -5.02 -10.17
CA ASP A 99 8.87 -6.30 -9.79
C ASP A 99 8.38 -7.08 -11.03
N PRO A 100 9.03 -8.20 -11.38
CA PRO A 100 8.71 -8.97 -12.59
C PRO A 100 7.47 -9.86 -12.43
N THR A 101 6.90 -9.96 -11.23
CA THR A 101 5.82 -10.92 -10.94
C THR A 101 4.44 -10.44 -11.43
N VAL A 102 4.33 -9.17 -11.76
CA VAL A 102 3.05 -8.55 -12.16
C VAL A 102 3.03 -8.31 -13.67
N SER A 103 2.01 -8.85 -14.32
CA SER A 103 1.72 -8.63 -15.74
C SER A 103 0.23 -8.76 -16.01
N GLY A 104 -0.26 -8.02 -17.01
CA GLY A 104 -1.66 -7.97 -17.42
C GLY A 104 -2.43 -6.77 -16.84
N PRO A 105 -3.77 -6.75 -17.00
CA PRO A 105 -4.62 -5.68 -16.50
C PRO A 105 -4.69 -5.69 -14.96
N VAL A 106 -4.55 -4.51 -14.37
CA VAL A 106 -4.45 -4.32 -12.92
C VAL A 106 -5.19 -3.09 -12.44
N LEU A 107 -5.71 -3.18 -11.21
CA LEU A 107 -5.95 -2.04 -10.34
C LEU A 107 -4.80 -1.98 -9.34
N ALA A 108 -4.00 -0.92 -9.42
CA ALA A 108 -2.71 -0.87 -8.75
C ALA A 108 -2.55 0.36 -7.84
N VAL A 109 -1.75 0.20 -6.80
CA VAL A 109 -1.24 1.33 -6.02
C VAL A 109 0.24 1.15 -5.74
N ILE A 110 0.97 2.25 -5.79
CA ILE A 110 2.42 2.26 -5.57
C ILE A 110 2.70 2.61 -4.11
N PRO A 111 3.33 1.71 -3.34
CA PRO A 111 3.82 2.07 -2.02
C PRO A 111 4.91 3.13 -2.13
N THR A 112 4.73 4.26 -1.44
CA THR A 112 5.69 5.35 -1.41
C THR A 112 6.14 5.64 0.02
N ILE A 113 7.43 5.90 0.21
CA ILE A 113 7.92 6.42 1.49
C ILE A 113 7.41 7.85 1.64
N GLY A 114 6.48 8.04 2.57
CA GLY A 114 5.81 9.33 2.80
C GLY A 114 4.81 9.72 1.71
N ARG A 115 4.28 10.96 1.82
CA ARG A 115 3.39 11.55 0.82
C ARG A 115 4.21 12.28 -0.24
N ARG A 116 4.08 11.90 -1.50
CA ARG A 116 4.67 12.65 -2.63
C ARG A 116 3.59 13.36 -3.43
N LYS A 117 3.94 14.53 -3.98
CA LYS A 117 3.04 15.33 -4.84
C LYS A 117 2.80 14.64 -6.19
N THR A 118 3.79 13.93 -6.69
CA THR A 118 3.78 13.28 -7.99
C THR A 118 4.05 11.79 -7.84
N LEU A 119 3.48 11.01 -8.76
CA LEU A 119 3.81 9.60 -8.90
C LEU A 119 5.28 9.45 -9.31
N PRO A 120 5.96 8.40 -8.81
CA PRO A 120 7.32 8.12 -9.25
C PRO A 120 7.30 7.54 -10.68
N ASN A 121 8.34 7.85 -11.46
CA ASN A 121 8.52 7.27 -12.80
C ASN A 121 9.03 5.82 -12.74
N VAL A 122 9.55 5.40 -11.58
CA VAL A 122 10.04 4.03 -11.31
C VAL A 122 9.51 3.59 -9.95
N ALA A 123 8.92 2.39 -9.88
CA ALA A 123 8.47 1.76 -8.66
C ALA A 123 9.17 0.42 -8.47
N VAL A 124 9.64 0.16 -7.24
CA VAL A 124 10.31 -1.11 -6.89
C VAL A 124 9.30 -2.26 -6.90
N THR A 125 8.10 -2.01 -6.39
CA THR A 125 7.00 -2.97 -6.32
C THR A 125 5.68 -2.24 -6.48
N LEU A 126 4.60 -3.00 -6.69
CA LEU A 126 3.23 -2.49 -6.65
C LEU A 126 2.33 -3.42 -5.84
N PHE A 127 1.30 -2.85 -5.25
CA PHE A 127 0.15 -3.65 -4.80
C PHE A 127 -0.87 -3.65 -5.92
N ALA A 128 -0.99 -4.78 -6.61
CA ALA A 128 -1.87 -4.97 -7.75
C ALA A 128 -2.99 -5.94 -7.40
N TYR A 129 -4.23 -5.53 -7.64
CA TYR A 129 -5.34 -6.44 -7.80
C TYR A 129 -5.46 -6.81 -9.28
N ARG A 130 -5.35 -8.10 -9.58
CA ARG A 130 -5.54 -8.61 -10.94
C ARG A 130 -7.04 -8.65 -11.24
N LEU A 131 -7.45 -7.97 -12.30
CA LEU A 131 -8.80 -8.11 -12.84
C LEU A 131 -8.88 -9.45 -13.58
N GLN A 132 -9.32 -10.48 -12.88
CA GLN A 132 -9.70 -11.75 -13.52
C GLN A 132 -11.22 -11.70 -13.75
N LEU A 133 -11.62 -11.74 -15.02
CA LEU A 133 -13.01 -12.04 -15.38
C LEU A 133 -13.24 -13.52 -15.07
N VAL A 134 -14.09 -13.80 -14.08
CA VAL A 134 -14.63 -15.13 -13.80
C VAL A 134 -15.89 -15.34 -14.61
#